data_AF-A0A741RY26-F1
#
_entry.id   AF-A0A741RY26-F1
#
_cell.length_a   1.000
_cell.length_b   1.000
_cell.length_c   1.000
_cell.angle_alpha   90.00
_cell.angle_beta   90.00
_cell.angle_gamma   90.00
#
_symmetry.space_group_name_H-M   'P 1'
#
loop_
_entity.id
_entity.type
_entity.pdbx_description
1 polymer ?
#
loop_
_entity_poly.entity_id
_entity_poly.type
_entity_poly.pdbx_seq_one_letter_code
_entity_poly.pdbx_strand_id
1 'polypeptide(L)'
;MNLRRKNRLWVVCAVLAGLALTTALVLYALRANIDLFYTPGEILYGKRETQQLPAVGQRLRVGGMVMPGSVRRDPDSLKVNFSLYDAEGSVTVSYEGILPDLFREG
;
A
#
# COMPACT_ATOMS: atom_id res chain seq x y z
N MET A 1 54.49 -1.38 4.19
CA MET A 1 53.07 -1.65 4.51
C MET A 1 52.77 -3.12 4.22
N ASN A 2 52.53 -3.95 5.24
CA ASN A 2 52.49 -5.42 5.10
C ASN A 2 51.37 -5.90 4.16
N LEU A 3 51.75 -6.56 3.07
CA LEU A 3 50.84 -7.03 2.00
C LEU A 3 49.72 -7.94 2.54
N ARG A 4 50.03 -8.77 3.55
CA ARG A 4 49.06 -9.64 4.25
C ARG A 4 47.94 -8.86 4.96
N ARG A 5 48.27 -7.70 5.56
CA ARG A 5 47.29 -6.85 6.25
C ARG A 5 46.37 -6.13 5.26
N LYS A 6 46.91 -5.69 4.12
CA LYS A 6 46.12 -5.09 3.02
C LYS A 6 45.13 -6.09 2.43
N ASN A 7 45.57 -7.32 2.15
CA ASN A 7 44.67 -8.34 1.60
C ASN A 7 43.55 -8.71 2.57
N ARG A 8 43.85 -8.82 3.88
CA ARG A 8 42.82 -9.06 4.90
C ARG A 8 41.82 -7.90 5.01
N LEU A 9 42.30 -6.66 4.90
CA LEU A 9 41.44 -5.47 4.89
C LEU A 9 40.52 -5.45 3.66
N TRP A 10 41.04 -5.77 2.48
CA TRP A 10 40.22 -5.90 1.26
C TRP A 10 39.13 -6.96 1.38
N VAL A 11 39.45 -8.13 1.95
CA VAL A 11 38.47 -9.20 2.20
C VAL A 11 37.38 -8.72 3.16
N VAL A 12 37.75 -8.06 4.26
CA VAL A 12 36.78 -7.53 5.23
C VAL A 12 35.88 -6.47 4.59
N CYS A 13 36.44 -5.54 3.81
CA CYS A 13 35.65 -4.54 3.10
C CYS A 13 34.70 -5.16 2.09
N ALA A 14 35.14 -6.18 1.34
CA ALA A 14 34.29 -6.89 0.39
C ALA A 14 33.11 -7.59 1.09
N VAL A 15 33.35 -8.22 2.24
CA VAL A 15 32.28 -8.84 3.05
C VAL A 15 31.30 -7.80 3.57
N LEU A 16 31.78 -6.68 4.10
CA LEU A 16 30.92 -5.60 4.59
C LEU A 16 30.10 -4.97 3.47
N ALA A 17 30.70 -4.75 2.29
CA ALA A 17 30.00 -4.23 1.13
C ALA A 17 28.91 -5.21 0.64
N GLY A 18 29.22 -6.51 0.60
CA GLY A 18 28.26 -7.55 0.27
C GLY A 18 27.07 -7.57 1.23
N LEU A 19 27.34 -7.53 2.53
CA LEU A 19 26.31 -7.50 3.57
C LEU A 19 25.42 -6.25 3.43
N ALA A 20 26.04 -5.06 3.28
CA ALA A 20 25.31 -3.82 3.12
C ALA A 20 24.41 -3.83 1.88
N LEU A 21 24.91 -4.36 0.76
CA LEU A 21 24.12 -4.51 -0.47
C LEU A 21 22.93 -5.45 -0.26
N THR A 22 23.13 -6.60 0.37
CA THR A 22 22.04 -7.55 0.66
C THR A 22 20.98 -6.90 1.56
N THR A 23 21.38 -6.25 2.65
CA THR A 23 20.43 -5.56 3.54
C THR A 23 19.68 -4.45 2.82
N ALA A 24 20.35 -3.66 1.99
CA ALA A 24 19.71 -2.59 1.22
C ALA A 24 18.66 -3.15 0.24
N LEU A 25 18.96 -4.25 -0.46
CA LEU A 25 18.01 -4.91 -1.36
C LEU A 25 16.79 -5.47 -0.61
N VAL A 26 16.99 -6.07 0.56
CA VAL A 26 15.89 -6.57 1.40
C VAL A 26 14.98 -5.42 1.86
N LEU A 27 15.55 -4.32 2.35
CA LEU A 27 14.77 -3.14 2.75
C LEU A 27 14.01 -2.51 1.58
N TYR A 28 14.62 -2.47 0.39
CA TYR A 28 13.97 -2.00 -0.81
C TYR A 28 12.78 -2.87 -1.22
N ALA A 29 12.94 -4.19 -1.21
CA ALA A 29 11.87 -5.13 -1.52
C ALA A 29 10.71 -5.09 -0.51
N LEU A 30 11.03 -4.89 0.78
CA LEU A 30 10.04 -4.69 1.84
C LEU A 30 9.21 -3.45 1.59
N ARG A 31 9.83 -2.32 1.22
CA ARG A 31 9.12 -1.06 0.91
C ARG A 31 8.07 -1.23 -0.19
N ALA A 32 8.34 -2.08 -1.19
CA ALA A 32 7.41 -2.36 -2.27
C ALA A 32 6.22 -3.26 -1.86
N ASN A 33 6.35 -4.03 -0.77
CA ASN A 33 5.30 -4.93 -0.26
C ASN A 33 4.46 -4.34 0.88
N ILE A 34 4.69 -3.09 1.26
CA ILE A 34 3.84 -2.44 2.25
C ILE A 34 2.50 -2.14 1.57
N ASP A 35 1.45 -2.84 1.97
CA ASP A 35 0.08 -2.55 1.58
C ASP A 35 -0.21 -1.08 1.91
N LEU A 36 -0.26 -0.25 0.88
CA LEU A 36 -0.46 1.18 1.06
C LEU A 36 -1.91 1.41 1.45
N PHE A 37 -2.10 1.87 2.68
CA PHE A 37 -3.37 2.39 3.16
C PHE A 37 -3.56 3.83 2.67
N TYR A 38 -4.74 4.09 2.12
CA TYR A 38 -5.21 5.39 1.65
C TYR A 38 -6.61 5.68 2.17
N THR A 39 -6.91 6.95 2.41
CA THR A 39 -8.28 7.44 2.61
C THR A 39 -8.90 7.91 1.29
N PRO A 40 -10.25 8.00 1.18
CA PRO A 40 -10.93 8.56 0.01
C PRO A 40 -10.39 9.93 -0.41
N GLY A 41 -10.07 10.81 0.56
CA GLY A 41 -9.45 12.10 0.29
C GLY A 41 -8.05 11.96 -0.30
N GLU A 42 -7.21 11.11 0.27
CA GLU A 42 -5.83 10.90 -0.22
C GLU A 42 -5.75 10.25 -1.62
N ILE A 43 -6.78 9.50 -2.02
CA ILE A 43 -6.87 8.97 -3.39
C ILE A 43 -7.10 10.11 -4.39
N LEU A 44 -7.90 11.10 -4.02
CA LEU A 44 -8.28 12.22 -4.88
C LEU A 44 -7.21 13.32 -4.89
N TYR A 45 -6.68 13.68 -3.73
CA TYR A 45 -5.77 14.82 -3.54
C TYR A 45 -4.30 14.42 -3.37
N GLY A 46 -4.00 13.13 -3.31
CA GLY A 46 -2.66 12.59 -3.05
C GLY A 46 -2.41 12.34 -1.57
N LYS A 47 -1.52 11.39 -1.27
CA LYS A 47 -1.17 11.03 0.11
C LYS A 47 -0.55 12.22 0.84
N ARG A 48 -1.01 12.53 2.06
CA ARG A 48 -0.61 13.75 2.78
C ARG A 48 0.91 13.88 2.98
N GLU A 49 1.61 12.77 3.22
CA GLU A 49 3.05 12.78 3.50
C GLU A 49 3.94 12.82 2.26
N THR A 50 3.52 12.16 1.17
CA THR A 50 4.37 11.96 -0.02
C THR A 50 3.85 12.68 -1.25
N GLN A 51 2.66 13.29 -1.18
CA GLN A 51 1.89 13.87 -2.30
C GLN A 51 1.75 12.92 -3.51
N GLN A 52 1.96 11.62 -3.30
CA GLN A 52 1.88 10.63 -4.34
C GLN A 52 0.43 10.18 -4.51
N LEU A 53 -0.07 10.31 -5.74
CA LEU A 53 -1.34 9.72 -6.13
C LEU A 53 -1.13 8.23 -6.47
N PRO A 54 -2.09 7.36 -6.12
CA PRO A 54 -2.03 5.97 -6.53
C PRO A 54 -2.11 5.85 -8.05
N ALA A 55 -1.35 4.92 -8.62
CA ALA A 55 -1.40 4.62 -10.05
C ALA A 55 -2.57 3.66 -10.37
N VAL A 56 -3.17 3.82 -11.55
CA VAL A 56 -4.22 2.90 -12.02
C VAL A 56 -3.64 1.50 -12.19
N GLY A 57 -4.29 0.50 -11.59
CA GLY A 57 -3.84 -0.89 -11.57
C GLY A 57 -2.96 -1.27 -10.36
N GLN A 58 -2.60 -0.30 -9.52
CA GLN A 58 -1.90 -0.58 -8.27
C GLN A 58 -2.86 -1.17 -7.23
N ARG A 59 -2.43 -2.26 -6.57
CA ARG A 59 -3.15 -2.79 -5.41
C ARG A 59 -2.91 -1.89 -4.21
N LEU A 60 -3.99 -1.47 -3.57
CA LEU A 60 -3.97 -0.59 -2.41
C LEU A 60 -5.13 -0.94 -1.47
N ARG A 61 -5.03 -0.51 -0.23
CA ARG A 61 -6.08 -0.66 0.77
C ARG A 61 -6.71 0.70 1.02
N VAL A 62 -8.05 0.77 0.99
CA VAL A 62 -8.79 2.02 1.23
C VAL A 62 -9.55 1.91 2.54
N GLY A 63 -9.41 2.90 3.40
CA GLY A 63 -10.18 3.03 4.63
C GLY A 63 -11.05 4.28 4.61
N GLY A 64 -12.33 4.15 4.96
CA GLY A 64 -13.28 5.25 5.03
C GLY A 64 -14.61 4.79 5.61
N MET A 65 -15.52 5.73 5.85
CA MET A 65 -16.88 5.42 6.28
C MET A 65 -17.76 5.10 5.08
N VAL A 66 -18.73 4.20 5.24
CA VAL A 66 -19.66 3.87 4.16
C VAL A 66 -20.76 4.91 4.12
N MET A 67 -20.93 5.58 2.97
CA MET A 67 -21.95 6.62 2.82
C MET A 67 -23.36 6.00 3.00
N PRO A 68 -24.18 6.55 3.91
CA PRO A 68 -25.54 6.07 4.12
C PRO A 68 -26.38 6.09 2.84
N GLY A 69 -27.11 5.00 2.55
CA GLY A 69 -27.91 4.85 1.34
C GLY A 69 -27.12 4.70 0.03
N SER A 70 -25.78 4.57 0.09
CA SER A 70 -24.96 4.37 -1.11
C SER A 70 -24.84 2.91 -1.53
N VAL A 71 -25.18 1.96 -0.65
CA VAL A 71 -24.98 0.52 -0.91
C VAL A 71 -26.04 0.02 -1.89
N ARG A 72 -25.60 -0.27 -3.12
CA ARG A 72 -26.40 -0.85 -4.19
C ARG A 72 -25.95 -2.27 -4.45
N ARG A 73 -26.82 -3.24 -4.16
CA ARG A 73 -26.61 -4.65 -4.48
C ARG A 73 -27.30 -4.96 -5.80
N ASP A 74 -26.60 -5.71 -6.64
CA ASP A 74 -27.16 -6.25 -7.86
C ASP A 74 -28.12 -7.41 -7.51
N PRO A 75 -29.32 -7.50 -8.12
CA PRO A 75 -30.28 -8.57 -7.81
C PRO A 75 -29.87 -9.93 -8.39
N ASP A 76 -29.08 -9.94 -9.46
CA ASP A 76 -28.76 -11.12 -10.26
C ASP A 76 -27.32 -11.62 -10.01
N SER A 77 -26.52 -10.87 -9.24
CA SER A 77 -25.12 -11.20 -8.96
C SER A 77 -24.65 -10.78 -7.55
N LEU A 78 -23.49 -11.28 -7.13
CA LEU A 78 -22.84 -10.90 -5.86
C LEU A 78 -22.12 -9.55 -5.92
N LYS A 79 -22.47 -8.70 -6.90
CA LYS A 79 -21.85 -7.39 -7.08
C LYS A 79 -22.52 -6.37 -6.18
N VAL A 80 -21.70 -5.61 -5.48
CA VAL A 80 -22.12 -4.52 -4.62
C VAL A 80 -21.30 -3.29 -4.94
N ASN A 81 -21.99 -2.18 -5.17
CA ASN A 81 -21.35 -0.87 -5.32
C ASN A 81 -21.72 -0.02 -4.11
N PHE A 82 -20.75 0.61 -3.49
CA PHE A 82 -20.97 1.53 -2.39
C PHE A 82 -19.95 2.67 -2.44
N SER A 83 -20.30 3.81 -1.86
CA SER A 83 -19.39 4.94 -1.80
C SER A 83 -18.77 5.02 -0.42
N LEU A 84 -17.44 5.07 -0.37
CA LEU A 84 -16.71 5.42 0.83
C LEU A 84 -16.53 6.93 0.88
N TYR A 85 -16.70 7.53 2.04
CA TYR A 85 -16.43 8.95 2.25
C TYR A 85 -15.59 9.16 3.51
N ASP A 86 -14.92 10.30 3.52
CA ASP A 86 -14.18 10.84 4.63
C ASP A 86 -14.45 12.37 4.70
N ALA A 87 -13.84 13.07 5.65
CA ALA A 87 -13.96 14.52 5.80
C ALA A 87 -13.55 15.30 4.53
N GLU A 88 -12.68 14.72 3.69
CA GLU A 88 -12.08 15.41 2.55
C GLU A 88 -12.61 14.96 1.19
N GLY A 89 -13.30 13.83 1.07
CA GLY A 89 -13.76 13.36 -0.24
C GLY A 89 -14.52 12.03 -0.21
N SER A 90 -14.96 11.60 -1.40
CA SER A 90 -15.70 10.33 -1.57
C SER A 90 -15.23 9.55 -2.78
N VAL A 91 -15.14 8.22 -2.65
CA VAL A 91 -14.71 7.30 -3.70
C VAL A 91 -15.70 6.14 -3.80
N THR A 92 -16.12 5.81 -5.01
CA THR A 92 -16.98 4.65 -5.29
C THR A 92 -16.16 3.37 -5.33
N VAL A 93 -16.60 2.35 -4.60
CA VAL A 93 -15.99 1.02 -4.55
C VAL A 93 -16.96 0.00 -5.15
N SER A 94 -16.45 -0.80 -6.09
CA SER A 94 -17.13 -1.99 -6.61
C SER A 94 -16.53 -3.21 -5.94
N TYR A 95 -17.40 -4.00 -5.29
CA TYR A 95 -17.05 -5.23 -4.60
C TYR A 95 -17.81 -6.39 -5.23
N GLU A 96 -17.14 -7.52 -5.40
CA GLU A 96 -17.74 -8.74 -5.93
C GLU A 96 -17.46 -9.89 -4.96
N GLY A 97 -18.50 -10.34 -4.25
CA GLY A 97 -18.39 -11.36 -3.23
C GLY A 97 -19.37 -11.18 -2.08
N ILE A 98 -19.17 -11.98 -1.03
CA ILE A 98 -20.00 -11.92 0.19
C ILE A 98 -19.43 -10.83 1.10
N LEU A 99 -20.23 -9.80 1.35
CA LEU A 99 -19.88 -8.76 2.33
C LEU A 99 -19.76 -9.37 3.72
N PRO A 100 -18.76 -8.96 4.54
CA PRO A 100 -18.68 -9.37 5.93
C PRO A 100 -19.93 -8.96 6.72
N ASP A 101 -20.35 -9.77 7.70
CA ASP A 101 -21.55 -9.50 8.52
C ASP A 101 -21.49 -8.17 9.28
N LEU A 102 -20.27 -7.67 9.56
CA LEU A 102 -20.04 -6.40 10.23
C LEU A 102 -20.15 -5.19 9.30
N PHE A 103 -20.24 -5.39 7.98
CA PHE A 103 -20.37 -4.29 7.02
C PHE A 103 -21.72 -3.59 7.16
N ARG A 104 -21.68 -2.28 7.45
CA ARG A 104 -22.87 -1.44 7.63
C ARG A 104 -22.63 -0.06 7.03
N GLU A 105 -23.74 0.62 6.79
CA GLU A 105 -23.76 2.04 6.42
C GLU A 105 -23.57 2.90 7.67
N GLY A 106 -22.76 3.96 7.57
CA GLY A 106 -22.34 4.81 8.70
C GLY A 106 -20.98 4.41 9.29
#